data_AF-A0A093F6R3-F1
#
_entry.id   AF-A0A093F6R3-F1
#
_cell.length_a   1.000
_cell.length_b   1.000
_cell.length_c   1.000
_cell.angle_alpha   90.00
_cell.angle_beta   90.00
_cell.angle_gamma   90.00
#
_symmetry.space_group_name_H-M   'P 1'
#
loop_
_entity.id
_entity.type
_entity.pdbx_description
1 polymer ?
#
loop_
_entity_poly.entity_id
_entity_poly.type
_entity_poly.pdbx_seq_one_letter_code
_entity_poly.pdbx_strand_id
1 'polypeptide(L)'
;STGSGQIQLWQFLLELLSDSSNSNCITWEGTNGEFKMTDPDEVARRWGERKSKPNMNYDKLSRALRYYYDKNIMTKVHGKRYAYKFDF
;
A
#
# COMPACT_ATOMS: atom_id res chain seq x y z
N SER A 1 12.64 -14.45 15.77
CA SER A 1 11.47 -14.87 14.96
C SER A 1 10.42 -13.78 15.02
N THR A 2 10.67 -12.66 14.35
CA THR A 2 9.75 -11.51 14.32
C THR A 2 8.51 -11.88 13.49
N GLY A 3 7.33 -11.75 14.10
CA GLY A 3 6.06 -12.28 13.62
C GLY A 3 5.61 -11.73 12.26
N SER A 4 6.00 -12.40 11.18
CA SER A 4 5.59 -12.10 9.80
C SER A 4 4.05 -12.04 9.63
N GLY A 5 3.28 -12.70 10.50
CA GLY A 5 1.82 -12.63 10.52
C GLY A 5 1.22 -11.32 11.05
N GLN A 6 1.96 -10.52 11.83
CA GLN A 6 1.43 -9.32 12.50
C GLN A 6 1.63 -8.02 11.71
N ILE A 7 2.34 -8.05 10.58
CA ILE A 7 2.58 -6.83 9.78
C ILE A 7 1.26 -6.13 9.40
N GLN A 8 1.25 -4.80 9.56
CA GLN A 8 0.14 -3.93 9.15
C GLN A 8 0.30 -3.50 7.70
N LEU A 9 -0.81 -3.18 7.03
CA LEU A 9 -0.78 -2.81 5.61
C LEU A 9 0.12 -1.59 5.36
N TRP A 10 0.07 -0.57 6.20
CA TRP A 10 0.93 0.62 6.05
C TRP A 10 2.43 0.29 6.11
N GLN A 11 2.84 -0.61 7.01
CA GLN A 11 4.24 -1.07 7.14
C GLN A 11 4.67 -1.87 5.90
N PHE A 12 3.79 -2.74 5.42
CA PHE A 12 4.02 -3.52 4.21
C PHE A 12 4.18 -2.62 2.97
N LEU A 13 3.37 -1.57 2.84
CA LEU A 13 3.51 -0.63 1.73
C LEU A 13 4.84 0.14 1.81
N LEU A 14 5.25 0.58 3.00
CA LEU A 14 6.56 1.21 3.20
C LEU A 14 7.72 0.24 2.89
N GLU A 15 7.59 -1.04 3.25
CA GLU A 15 8.58 -2.08 2.92
C GLU A 15 8.74 -2.22 1.41
N LEU A 16 7.63 -2.31 0.64
CA LEU A 16 7.71 -2.35 -0.82
C LEU A 16 8.31 -1.06 -1.40
N LEU A 17 7.90 0.09 -0.87
CA LEU A 17 8.36 1.41 -1.30
C LEU A 17 9.83 1.70 -0.95
N SER A 18 10.42 0.96 -0.01
CA SER A 18 11.83 1.11 0.37
C SER A 18 12.79 0.49 -0.64
N ASP A 19 12.30 -0.42 -1.50
CA ASP A 19 13.08 -1.04 -2.56
C ASP A 19 12.56 -0.62 -3.95
N SER A 20 13.38 0.17 -4.65
CA SER A 20 13.09 0.67 -6.00
C SER A 20 12.85 -0.43 -7.05
N SER A 21 13.28 -1.67 -6.79
CA SER A 21 12.99 -2.81 -7.67
C SER A 21 11.49 -3.10 -7.80
N ASN A 22 10.68 -2.64 -6.84
CA ASN A 22 9.22 -2.78 -6.83
C ASN A 22 8.50 -1.70 -7.64
N SER A 23 9.22 -0.78 -8.30
CA SER A 23 8.63 0.35 -9.05
C SER A 23 7.63 -0.07 -10.14
N ASN A 24 7.71 -1.31 -10.61
CA ASN A 24 6.75 -1.90 -11.53
C ASN A 24 5.35 -2.11 -10.92
N CYS A 25 5.21 -2.21 -9.59
CA CYS A 25 3.91 -2.32 -8.91
C CYS A 25 3.60 -1.20 -7.91
N ILE A 26 4.60 -0.60 -7.28
CA ILE A 26 4.43 0.53 -6.35
C ILE A 26 5.68 1.41 -6.31
N THR A 27 5.50 2.73 -6.31
CA THR A 27 6.63 3.66 -6.30
C THR A 27 6.28 5.00 -5.64
N TRP A 28 7.28 5.66 -5.07
CA TRP A 28 7.16 7.06 -4.65
C TRP A 28 6.99 7.94 -5.89
N GLU A 29 6.05 8.89 -5.85
CA GLU A 29 5.81 9.83 -6.94
C GLU A 29 5.17 11.11 -6.42
N GLY A 30 5.66 12.28 -6.87
CA GLY A 30 5.08 13.57 -6.53
C GLY A 30 5.75 14.22 -5.32
N THR A 31 4.94 14.71 -4.37
CA THR A 31 5.47 15.39 -3.17
C THR A 31 5.92 14.40 -2.09
N ASN A 32 6.58 14.89 -1.05
CA ASN A 32 7.02 14.04 0.06
C ASN A 32 5.85 13.21 0.63
N GLY A 33 6.06 11.90 0.77
CA GLY A 33 5.06 10.94 1.24
C GLY A 33 4.02 10.51 0.20
N GLU A 34 3.97 11.10 -1.00
CA GLU A 34 3.10 10.63 -2.08
C GLU A 34 3.67 9.41 -2.79
N PHE A 35 2.82 8.40 -2.98
CA PHE A 35 3.14 7.20 -3.73
C PHE A 35 1.98 6.81 -4.63
N LYS A 36 2.26 5.96 -5.63
CA LYS A 36 1.25 5.36 -6.49
C LYS A 36 1.46 3.86 -6.61
N MET A 37 0.36 3.12 -6.79
CA MET A 37 0.42 1.74 -7.24
C MET A 37 0.35 1.73 -8.77
N THR A 38 1.48 1.40 -9.41
CA THR A 38 1.57 1.22 -10.86
C THR A 38 0.86 -0.06 -11.31
N ASP A 39 0.86 -1.08 -10.46
CA ASP A 39 0.09 -2.31 -10.60
C ASP A 39 -0.64 -2.60 -9.27
N PRO A 40 -1.88 -2.10 -9.08
CA PRO A 40 -2.63 -2.29 -7.85
C PRO A 40 -3.00 -3.76 -7.57
N ASP A 41 -3.14 -4.58 -8.62
CA ASP A 41 -3.49 -5.99 -8.48
C ASP A 41 -2.28 -6.81 -7.99
N GLU A 42 -1.08 -6.52 -8.48
CA GLU A 42 0.15 -7.13 -7.97
C GLU A 42 0.42 -6.73 -6.51
N VAL A 43 0.19 -5.47 -6.12
CA VAL A 43 0.30 -5.05 -4.72
C VAL A 43 -0.70 -5.81 -3.85
N ALA A 44 -1.95 -5.98 -4.31
CA ALA A 44 -2.96 -6.75 -3.59
C ALA A 44 -2.61 -8.23 -3.49
N ARG A 45 -2.06 -8.84 -4.56
CA ARG A 45 -1.59 -10.24 -4.58
C ARG A 45 -0.49 -10.45 -3.55
N ARG A 46 0.55 -9.61 -3.54
CA ARG A 46 1.66 -9.68 -2.57
C ARG A 46 1.19 -9.46 -1.13
N TRP A 47 0.21 -8.58 -0.91
CA TRP A 47 -0.40 -8.41 0.40
C TRP A 47 -1.19 -9.67 0.83
N GLY A 48 -1.93 -10.28 -0.10
CA GLY A 48 -2.62 -11.55 0.11
C GLY A 48 -1.66 -12.65 0.51
N GLU A 49 -0.53 -12.77 -0.20
CA GLU A 49 0.55 -13.72 0.12
C GLU A 49 1.13 -13.46 1.51
N ARG A 50 1.46 -12.19 1.83
CA ARG A 50 1.98 -11.79 3.15
C ARG A 50 1.05 -12.13 4.31
N LYS A 51 -0.26 -12.11 4.10
CA LYS A 51 -1.28 -12.37 5.14
C LYS A 51 -1.95 -13.74 5.04
N SER A 52 -1.50 -14.60 4.13
CA SER A 52 -2.14 -15.88 3.81
C SER A 52 -3.65 -15.74 3.51
N LYS A 53 -4.01 -14.72 2.71
CA LYS A 53 -5.36 -14.42 2.24
C LYS A 53 -5.41 -14.53 0.71
N PRO A 54 -5.63 -15.74 0.15
CA PRO A 54 -5.54 -15.98 -1.30
C PRO A 54 -6.57 -15.20 -2.13
N ASN A 55 -7.70 -14.80 -1.52
CA ASN A 55 -8.76 -14.03 -2.17
C ASN A 55 -8.59 -12.51 -1.99
N MET A 56 -7.39 -12.03 -1.69
CA MET A 56 -7.10 -10.59 -1.63
C MET A 56 -7.14 -9.98 -3.04
N ASN A 57 -7.70 -8.77 -3.15
CA ASN A 57 -7.76 -8.01 -4.39
C ASN A 57 -7.69 -6.51 -4.07
N TYR A 58 -7.58 -5.67 -5.11
CA TYR A 58 -7.44 -4.23 -4.91
C TYR A 58 -8.66 -3.60 -4.20
N ASP A 59 -9.88 -4.09 -4.44
CA ASP A 59 -11.08 -3.56 -3.76
C ASP A 59 -11.01 -3.73 -2.24
N LYS A 60 -10.59 -4.91 -1.78
CA LYS A 60 -10.40 -5.22 -0.35
C LYS A 60 -9.23 -4.44 0.23
N LEU A 61 -8.12 -4.36 -0.49
CA LEU A 61 -6.94 -3.59 -0.07
C LEU A 61 -7.29 -2.10 0.06
N SER A 62 -7.90 -1.52 -0.98
CA SER A 62 -8.29 -0.11 -0.99
C SER A 62 -9.31 0.20 0.11
N ARG A 63 -10.17 -0.75 0.49
CA ARG A 63 -11.07 -0.62 1.64
C ARG A 63 -10.32 -0.47 2.95
N ALA A 64 -9.20 -1.18 3.12
CA ALA A 64 -8.32 -1.03 4.27
C ALA A 64 -7.61 0.33 4.27
N LEU A 65 -7.15 0.81 3.10
CA LEU A 65 -6.53 2.14 2.98
C LEU A 65 -7.50 3.26 3.37
N ARG A 66 -8.79 3.15 3.03
CA ARG A 66 -9.80 4.14 3.43
C ARG A 66 -9.96 4.24 4.95
N TYR A 67 -9.73 3.16 5.70
CA TYR A 67 -9.74 3.21 7.17
C TYR A 67 -8.53 3.95 7.77
N TYR A 68 -7.52 4.27 6.98
CA TYR A 68 -6.36 5.05 7.41
C TYR A 68 -6.59 6.57 7.34
N TYR A 69 -7.65 7.02 6.66
CA TYR A 69 -7.94 8.44 6.48
C TYR A 69 -8.29 9.09 7.83
N ASP A 70 -9.21 8.48 8.57
CA ASP A 70 -9.64 8.96 9.90
C ASP A 70 -8.57 8.74 10.99
N LYS A 71 -7.52 7.99 10.67
CA LYS A 71 -6.42 7.67 11.60
C LYS A 71 -5.18 8.52 11.37
N ASN A 72 -5.21 9.47 10.44
CA ASN A 72 -4.06 10.29 10.05
C ASN A 72 -2.82 9.45 9.76
N ILE A 73 -2.99 8.32 9.05
CA ILE A 73 -1.86 7.48 8.60
C ILE A 73 -1.56 7.76 7.13
N MET A 74 -2.60 7.92 6.32
CA MET A 74 -2.48 8.32 4.91
C MET A 74 -3.81 8.85 4.39
N THR A 75 -3.78 9.50 3.23
CA THR A 75 -4.95 10.02 2.52
C THR A 75 -4.92 9.68 1.03
N LYS A 76 -6.05 9.82 0.34
CA LYS A 76 -6.12 9.69 -1.12
C LYS A 76 -5.61 10.96 -1.78
N VAL A 77 -4.74 10.83 -2.80
CA VAL A 77 -4.46 11.95 -3.70
C VAL A 77 -5.59 12.05 -4.72
N HIS A 78 -6.42 13.09 -4.63
CA HIS A 78 -7.52 13.33 -5.58
C HIS A 78 -6.98 13.66 -6.98
N GLY A 79 -7.72 13.27 -8.02
CA GLY A 79 -7.33 13.50 -9.43
C GLY A 79 -6.27 12.53 -9.99
N LYS A 80 -5.59 11.74 -9.14
CA LYS A 80 -4.63 10.72 -9.57
C LYS A 80 -5.16 9.30 -9.31
N ARG A 81 -5.06 8.40 -10.29
CA ARG A 81 -5.43 6.99 -10.10
C ARG A 81 -4.44 6.29 -9.18
N TYR A 82 -4.94 5.50 -8.22
CA TYR A 82 -4.16 4.65 -7.32
C TYR A 82 -3.06 5.36 -6.51
N ALA A 83 -3.13 6.69 -6.38
CA ALA A 83 -2.18 7.49 -5.65
C ALA A 83 -2.67 7.84 -4.23
N TYR A 84 -1.78 7.76 -3.27
CA TYR A 84 -2.03 8.00 -1.85
C TYR A 84 -0.85 8.77 -1.25
N LYS A 85 -1.06 9.37 -0.08
CA LYS A 85 -0.02 10.14 0.61
C LYS A 85 0.04 9.74 2.08
N PHE A 86 1.20 9.33 2.57
CA PHE A 86 1.43 9.14 4.00
C PHE A 86 1.39 10.47 4.75
N ASP A 87 0.82 10.45 5.95
CA ASP A 87 0.83 11.58 6.88
C ASP A 87 1.96 11.31 7.90
N PHE A 88 3.03 12.09 7.82
CA PHE A 88 4.25 11.93 8.63
C PHE A 88 4.26 12.92 9.79
#